data_AF-A7TAP7-F1
#
_entry.id   AF-A7TAP7-F1
#
_cell.length_a   1.000
_cell.length_b   1.000
_cell.length_c   1.000
_cell.angle_alpha   90.00
_cell.angle_beta   90.00
_cell.angle_gamma   90.00
#
_symmetry.space_group_name_H-M   'P 1'
#
loop_
_entity.id
_entity.type
_entity.pdbx_description
1 polymer ?
#
loop_
_entity_poly.entity_id
_entity_poly.type
_entity_poly.pdbx_seq_one_letter_code
_entity_poly.pdbx_strand_id
1 'polypeptide(L)' 'EALTAVTAYLDLFVRSITDSKLMQVFVKFLLVEKSDGVPILDSLVARIGQESQVIC' A
#
# COMPACT_ATOMS: atom_id res chain seq x y z
N GLU A 1 15.32 -7.28 0.14
CA GLU A 1 14.49 -8.20 0.96
C GLU A 1 13.35 -7.50 1.71
N ALA A 2 13.58 -6.45 2.51
CA ALA A 2 12.50 -5.77 3.24
C ALA A 2 11.43 -5.11 2.34
N LEU A 3 11.83 -4.61 1.16
CA LEU A 3 10.91 -4.02 0.20
C LEU A 3 9.99 -5.11 -0.41
N THR A 4 10.55 -6.21 -0.89
CA THR A 4 9.76 -7.33 -1.44
C THR A 4 8.75 -7.88 -0.42
N ALA A 5 9.16 -7.97 0.86
CA ALA A 5 8.29 -8.44 1.94
C ALA A 5 7.10 -7.49 2.20
N VAL A 6 7.33 -6.18 2.31
CA VAL A 6 6.24 -5.22 2.58
C VAL A 6 5.23 -5.17 1.43
N THR A 7 5.66 -5.35 0.17
CA THR A 7 4.75 -5.42 -0.99
C THR A 7 3.94 -6.71 -0.97
N ALA A 8 4.58 -7.85 -0.65
CA ALA A 8 3.90 -9.13 -0.50
C ALA A 8 2.88 -9.12 0.66
N TYR A 9 3.21 -8.49 1.79
CA TYR A 9 2.29 -8.34 2.92
C TYR A 9 1.10 -7.43 2.61
N LEU A 10 1.31 -6.32 1.88
CA LEU A 10 0.23 -5.45 1.44
C LEU A 10 -0.75 -6.20 0.52
N ASP A 11 -0.22 -6.96 -0.45
CA ASP A 11 -1.03 -7.76 -1.38
C ASP A 11 -1.82 -8.84 -0.63
N LEU A 12 -1.18 -9.56 0.29
CA LEU A 12 -1.84 -10.53 1.18
C LEU A 12 -2.94 -9.88 2.03
N PHE A 13 -2.66 -8.70 2.60
CA PHE A 13 -3.63 -7.96 3.40
C PHE A 13 -4.84 -7.58 2.57
N VAL A 14 -4.64 -6.98 1.39
CA VAL A 14 -5.73 -6.62 0.46
C VAL A 14 -6.54 -7.85 0.05
N ARG A 15 -5.89 -8.98 -0.26
CA ARG A 15 -6.56 -10.24 -0.61
C ARG A 15 -7.31 -10.87 0.56
N SER A 16 -6.88 -10.62 1.80
CA SER A 16 -7.54 -11.12 3.01
C SER A 16 -8.81 -10.35 3.37
N ILE A 17 -8.99 -9.13 2.83
CA ILE A 17 -10.20 -8.34 3.07
C ILE A 17 -11.37 -8.95 2.29
N THR A 18 -12.27 -9.63 3.00
CA THR A 18 -13.51 -10.19 2.43
C THR A 18 -14.72 -9.28 2.62
N ASP A 19 -14.66 -8.34 3.55
CA ASP A 19 -15.74 -7.41 3.86
C ASP A 19 -15.62 -6.09 3.08
N SER A 20 -16.67 -5.71 2.36
CA SER A 20 -16.68 -4.49 1.53
C SER A 20 -16.57 -3.20 2.35
N LYS A 21 -17.07 -3.17 3.59
CA LYS A 21 -16.93 -1.96 4.43
C LYS A 21 -15.50 -1.81 4.91
N LEU A 22 -14.84 -2.92 5.27
CA LEU A 22 -13.43 -2.90 5.66
C LEU A 22 -12.55 -2.40 4.51
N MET A 23 -12.82 -2.85 3.29
CA MET A 23 -12.12 -2.35 2.10
C MET A 23 -12.34 -0.84 1.89
N GLN A 24 -13.58 -0.35 2.06
CA GLN A 24 -13.87 1.08 1.95
C GLN A 24 -13.16 1.91 3.03
N VAL A 25 -13.13 1.42 4.27
CA VAL A 25 -12.42 2.09 5.36
C VAL A 25 -10.92 2.07 5.09
N PHE A 26 -10.37 0.97 4.61
CA PHE A 26 -8.96 0.86 4.25
C PHE A 26 -8.56 1.83 3.14
N VAL A 27 -9.37 1.93 2.07
CA VAL A 27 -9.14 2.90 1.00
C VAL A 27 -9.23 4.33 1.54
N LYS A 28 -10.24 4.65 2.37
CA LYS A 28 -10.33 5.97 3.01
C LYS A 28 -9.12 6.28 3.88
N PHE A 29 -8.65 5.30 4.66
CA PHE A 29 -7.45 5.42 5.47
C PHE A 29 -6.24 5.78 4.61
N LEU A 30 -6.02 5.07 3.49
CA LEU A 30 -4.91 5.37 2.57
C LEU A 30 -4.96 6.79 1.99
N LEU A 31 -6.16 7.33 1.74
CA LEU A 31 -6.33 8.68 1.19
C LEU A 31 -6.20 9.79 2.24
N VAL A 32 -6.58 9.53 3.50
CA VAL A 32 -6.68 10.57 4.54
C VAL A 32 -5.41 10.63 5.40
N GLU A 33 -4.83 9.47 5.72
CA GLU A 33 -3.74 9.40 6.68
C GLU A 33 -2.38 9.74 6.06
N LYS A 34 -1.52 10.31 6.91
CA LYS A 34 -0.16 10.70 6.57
C LYS A 34 0.83 10.02 7.49
N SER A 35 1.87 9.43 6.92
CA SER A 35 3.01 8.90 7.63
C SER A 35 4.17 9.87 7.47
N ASP A 36 4.72 10.35 8.58
CA ASP A 36 5.85 11.29 8.58
C ASP A 36 5.57 12.59 7.77
N GLY A 37 4.30 13.03 7.76
CA GLY A 37 3.86 14.20 7.00
C GLY A 37 3.58 13.95 5.51
N VAL A 38 3.90 12.76 4.99
CA VAL A 38 3.65 12.35 3.61
C VAL A 38 2.38 11.51 3.53
N PRO A 39 1.48 11.74 2.55
CA PRO A 39 0.32 10.86 2.35
C PRO A 39 0.76 9.41 2.19
N ILE A 40 0.10 8.49 2.90
CA ILE A 40 0.44 7.06 2.84
C ILE A 40 0.28 6.56 1.39
N LEU A 41 -0.74 7.02 0.67
CA LEU A 41 -0.92 6.75 -0.76
C LEU A 41 0.31 7.11 -1.59
N ASP A 42 0.89 8.30 -1.37
CA ASP A 42 2.04 8.79 -2.12
C ASP A 42 3.30 7.95 -1.85
N SER A 43 3.49 7.57 -0.58
CA SER A 43 4.55 6.65 -0.18
C SER A 43 4.40 5.26 -0.82
N LEU A 44 3.17 4.73 -0.89
CA LEU A 44 2.90 3.45 -1.56
C LEU A 44 3.10 3.55 -3.08
N VAL A 45 2.67 4.63 -3.70
CA VAL A 45 2.82 4.86 -5.16
C VAL A 45 4.30 5.01 -5.53
N ALA A 46 5.06 5.83 -4.81
CA ALA A 46 6.50 5.99 -5.02
C ALA A 46 7.22 4.64 -4.89
N ARG A 47 6.81 3.83 -3.92
CA ARG A 47 7.37 2.51 -3.65
C ARG A 47 7.06 1.49 -4.74
N ILE A 48 5.83 1.42 -5.23
CA ILE A 48 5.45 0.58 -6.38
C ILE A 48 6.19 1.06 -7.65
N GLY A 49 6.29 2.37 -7.84
CA GLY A 49 7.03 2.96 -8.97
C GLY A 49 8.51 2.59 -8.97
N GLN A 50 9.15 2.57 -7.79
CA GLN A 50 10.52 2.08 -7.65
C GLN A 50 10.63 0.59 -7.97
N GLU A 51 9.74 -0.27 -7.47
CA GLU A 51 9.74 -1.71 -7.80
C GLU A 51 9.50 -1.96 -9.30
N SER A 52 8.68 -1.15 -9.96
CA SER A 52 8.46 -1.23 -11.41
C SER A 52 9.70 -0.84 -12.23
N GLN A 53 10.57 0.03 -11.70
CA GLN A 53 11.83 0.38 -12.37
C GLN A 53 12.93 -0.67 -12.20
N VAL A 54 12.89 -1.51 -11.16
CA VAL A 54 13.88 -2.59 -10.96
C VAL A 54 13.61 -3.81 -11.85
N ILE A 55 12.55 -3.79 -12.65
CA ILE A 55 12.20 -4.87 -13.60
C ILE A 55 12.74 -4.57 -15.02
N CYS A 56 13.41 -3.44 -15.25
CA CYS A 56 14.08 -3.11 -16.52
C CYS A 56 15.59 -3.35 -16.47
#